data_AF-A0A6N7JMW5-F1
#
_entry.id   AF-A0A6N7JMW5-F1
#
_cell.length_a   1.000
_cell.length_b   1.000
_cell.length_c   1.000
_cell.angle_alpha   90.00
_cell.angle_beta   90.00
_cell.angle_gamma   90.00
#
_symmetry.space_group_name_H-M   'P 1'
#
loop_
_entity.id
_entity.type
_entity.pdbx_description
1 polymer ?
#
loop_
_entity_poly.entity_id
_entity_poly.type
_entity_poly.pdbx_seq_one_letter_code
_entity_poly.pdbx_strand_id
1 'polypeptide(L)'
;MMDRDKIILPQQPISASPEQAALTRQHLLPAQDAIYEYLMGLRAEIDPVLSQRFPMRFGKPYPLGCCLEISNMVVDELNKRINNPTHAGLAAIRAFVTAGGKVRSIWGVLRESYFQNAMQFGDLYVDVSNDTVTPTKPKVEILPMAESGLVAIRDIDHFIRTADNYWQMKIYANHALPGLAPFMPMIGIYKNGEPSLQSASDYMIALMLLDRFQMAESWLRDGPPAPAPIVDAFRDAATPHLRPLPGQDDREAAIQACQLLRAVPSSDLWHQRDDRVRDYLRLMDELVKRGIVSASPPGE
;
A
#
# COMPACT_ATOMS: atom_id res chain seq x y z
N MET A 1 -10.00 -17.01 -20.50
CA MET A 1 -8.96 -16.01 -20.21
C MET A 1 -9.69 -14.81 -19.65
N MET A 2 -9.61 -14.53 -18.35
CA MET A 2 -10.23 -13.32 -17.79
C MET A 2 -9.53 -12.12 -18.42
N ASP A 3 -10.33 -11.19 -18.91
CA ASP A 3 -9.86 -9.92 -19.47
C ASP A 3 -9.07 -9.17 -18.38
N ARG A 4 -7.75 -9.02 -18.58
CA ARG A 4 -6.86 -8.36 -17.61
C ARG A 4 -7.33 -6.92 -17.32
N ASP A 5 -8.06 -6.32 -18.26
CA ASP A 5 -8.58 -4.95 -18.15
C ASP A 5 -9.84 -4.83 -17.28
N LYS A 6 -10.40 -5.95 -16.79
CA LYS A 6 -11.63 -5.96 -15.96
C LYS A 6 -11.38 -6.17 -14.47
N ILE A 7 -10.17 -6.56 -14.06
CA ILE A 7 -9.85 -6.79 -12.64
C ILE A 7 -9.24 -5.51 -12.08
N ILE A 8 -9.98 -4.85 -11.17
CA ILE A 8 -9.49 -3.71 -10.42
C ILE A 8 -8.80 -4.23 -9.15
N LEU A 9 -7.52 -3.91 -8.96
CA LEU A 9 -6.79 -4.30 -7.76
C LEU A 9 -7.27 -3.51 -6.52
N PRO A 10 -7.09 -4.05 -5.30
CA PRO A 10 -7.28 -3.29 -4.07
C PRO A 10 -6.54 -1.96 -4.15
N GLN A 11 -7.18 -0.87 -3.74
CA GLN A 11 -6.61 0.49 -3.76
C GLN A 11 -6.10 0.99 -5.13
N GLN A 12 -6.39 0.31 -6.24
CA GLN A 12 -5.91 0.79 -7.54
C GLN A 12 -6.58 2.11 -7.93
N PRO A 13 -5.78 3.16 -8.26
CA PRO A 13 -6.30 4.37 -8.87
C PRO A 13 -6.87 4.02 -10.25
N ILE A 14 -8.10 4.47 -10.53
CA ILE A 14 -8.79 4.16 -11.79
C ILE A 14 -9.28 5.43 -12.45
N SER A 15 -9.38 5.43 -13.78
CA SER A 15 -10.14 6.47 -14.48
C SER A 15 -11.63 6.34 -14.15
N ALA A 16 -12.30 7.48 -13.92
CA ALA A 16 -13.72 7.47 -13.68
C ALA A 16 -14.49 7.05 -14.94
N SER A 17 -15.53 6.22 -14.77
CA SER A 17 -16.48 5.96 -15.85
C SER A 17 -17.29 7.23 -16.16
N PRO A 18 -17.91 7.34 -17.36
CA PRO A 18 -18.77 8.48 -17.69
C PRO A 18 -19.86 8.75 -16.65
N GLU A 19 -20.43 7.69 -16.05
CA GLU A 19 -21.44 7.78 -15.00
C GLU A 19 -20.85 8.38 -13.71
N GLN A 20 -19.66 7.93 -13.28
CA GLN A 20 -19.00 8.49 -12.11
C GLN A 20 -18.62 9.95 -12.31
N ALA A 21 -18.12 10.31 -13.49
CA ALA A 21 -17.83 11.70 -13.84
C ALA A 21 -19.09 12.58 -13.82
N ALA A 22 -20.25 12.06 -14.27
CA ALA A 22 -21.51 12.79 -14.22
C ALA A 22 -21.97 13.04 -12.77
N LEU A 23 -21.90 12.01 -11.92
CA LEU A 23 -22.25 12.13 -10.50
C LEU A 23 -21.28 13.07 -9.76
N THR A 24 -19.99 13.03 -10.07
CA THR A 24 -18.99 13.97 -9.53
C THR A 24 -19.35 15.41 -9.88
N ARG A 25 -19.69 15.70 -11.15
CA ARG A 25 -20.12 17.03 -11.59
C ARG A 25 -21.41 17.50 -10.92
N GLN A 26 -22.35 16.58 -10.70
CA GLN A 26 -23.65 16.91 -10.11
C GLN A 26 -23.58 17.17 -8.61
N HIS A 27 -22.80 16.37 -7.87
CA HIS A 27 -22.86 16.35 -6.41
C HIS A 27 -21.61 16.90 -5.71
N LEU A 28 -20.41 16.67 -6.27
CA LEU A 28 -19.15 16.97 -5.58
C LEU A 28 -18.58 18.32 -6.00
N LEU A 29 -18.48 18.61 -7.31
CA LEU A 29 -17.89 19.86 -7.78
C LEU A 29 -18.61 21.12 -7.26
N PRO A 30 -19.96 21.20 -7.21
CA PRO A 30 -20.65 22.37 -6.68
C PRO A 30 -20.41 22.60 -5.18
N ALA A 31 -19.96 21.56 -4.46
CA ALA A 31 -19.72 21.59 -3.03
C ALA A 31 -18.24 21.39 -2.68
N GLN A 32 -17.32 21.55 -3.64
CA GLN A 32 -15.91 21.23 -3.46
C GLN A 32 -15.27 22.00 -2.29
N ASP A 33 -15.57 23.30 -2.16
CA ASP A 33 -15.08 24.12 -1.05
C ASP A 33 -15.62 23.63 0.30
N ALA A 34 -16.91 23.31 0.38
CA ALA A 34 -17.51 22.77 1.59
C ALA A 34 -16.98 21.37 1.95
N ILE A 35 -16.61 20.56 0.96
CA ILE A 35 -15.93 19.28 1.16
C ILE A 35 -14.51 19.52 1.69
N TYR A 36 -13.77 20.46 1.09
CA TYR A 36 -12.44 20.84 1.56
C TYR A 36 -12.47 21.31 3.02
N GLU A 37 -13.37 22.23 3.36
CA GLU A 37 -13.56 22.73 4.74
C GLU A 37 -13.90 21.59 5.71
N TYR A 38 -14.78 20.68 5.31
CA TYR A 38 -15.13 19.53 6.13
C TYR A 38 -13.92 18.63 6.42
N LEU A 39 -13.15 18.28 5.38
CA LEU A 39 -11.96 17.43 5.51
C LEU A 39 -10.85 18.13 6.32
N MET A 40 -10.70 19.45 6.18
CA MET A 40 -9.81 20.26 7.03
C MET A 40 -10.26 20.24 8.49
N GLY A 41 -11.57 20.31 8.75
CA GLY A 41 -12.15 20.16 10.09
C GLY A 41 -11.83 18.78 10.69
N LEU A 42 -12.03 17.71 9.90
CA LEU A 42 -11.62 16.36 10.32
C LEU A 42 -10.12 16.27 10.63
N ARG A 43 -9.26 16.87 9.79
CA ARG A 43 -7.81 16.95 10.06
C ARG A 43 -7.52 17.62 11.40
N ALA A 44 -8.18 18.73 11.72
CA ALA A 44 -7.99 19.41 13.00
C ALA A 44 -8.38 18.54 14.21
N GLU A 45 -9.38 17.66 14.06
CA GLU A 45 -9.80 16.73 15.11
C GLU A 45 -8.83 15.55 15.28
N ILE A 46 -8.31 14.99 14.19
CA ILE A 46 -7.51 13.75 14.23
C ILE A 46 -6.01 13.99 14.43
N ASP A 47 -5.47 15.12 13.97
CA ASP A 47 -4.03 15.41 14.04
C ASP A 47 -3.50 15.36 15.50
N PRO A 48 -4.20 15.88 16.54
CA PRO A 48 -3.77 15.72 17.93
C PRO A 48 -3.70 14.26 18.39
N VAL A 49 -4.64 13.41 17.97
CA VAL A 49 -4.67 11.99 18.32
C VAL A 49 -3.50 11.25 17.65
N LEU A 50 -3.30 11.50 16.35
CA LEU A 50 -2.25 10.86 15.57
C LEU A 50 -0.86 11.32 15.97
N SER A 51 -0.67 12.60 16.30
CA SER A 51 0.62 13.12 16.77
C SER A 51 1.03 12.55 18.13
N GLN A 52 0.08 12.25 19.01
CA GLN A 52 0.36 11.55 20.27
C GLN A 52 0.69 10.07 20.04
N ARG A 53 -0.01 9.41 19.11
CA ARG A 53 0.20 7.99 18.82
C ARG A 53 1.47 7.74 18.00
N PHE A 54 1.81 8.64 17.10
CA PHE A 54 2.93 8.57 16.17
C PHE A 54 3.76 9.87 16.22
N PRO A 55 4.39 10.19 17.36
CA PRO A 55 5.15 11.44 17.51
C PRO A 55 6.35 11.49 16.56
N MET A 56 6.96 10.32 16.31
CA MET A 56 8.06 10.12 15.38
C MET A 56 7.78 8.91 14.50
N ARG A 57 8.01 9.04 13.20
CA ARG A 57 7.87 7.97 12.22
C ARG A 57 9.02 8.02 11.21
N PHE A 58 9.73 6.92 11.04
CA PHE A 58 10.96 6.85 10.22
C PHE A 58 11.96 7.96 10.56
N GLY A 59 12.09 8.30 11.84
CA GLY A 59 12.96 9.38 12.31
C GLY A 59 12.47 10.80 11.99
N LYS A 60 11.25 10.97 11.48
CA LYS A 60 10.64 12.28 11.17
C LYS A 60 9.47 12.57 12.11
N PRO A 61 9.25 13.84 12.52
CA PRO A 61 8.12 14.19 13.35
C PRO A 61 6.80 14.12 12.57
N TYR A 62 5.70 13.88 13.28
CA TYR A 62 4.35 14.04 12.71
C TYR A 62 4.20 15.40 12.00
N PRO A 63 3.58 15.49 10.80
CA PRO A 63 2.83 14.44 10.09
C PRO A 63 3.65 13.63 9.08
N LEU A 64 4.97 13.81 9.04
CA LEU A 64 5.81 13.25 7.98
C LEU A 64 5.76 11.71 7.95
N GLY A 65 5.45 11.16 6.77
CA GLY A 65 5.35 9.71 6.55
C GLY A 65 4.08 9.05 7.10
N CYS A 66 3.13 9.81 7.65
CA CYS A 66 1.88 9.29 8.22
C CYS A 66 0.68 9.33 7.25
N CYS A 67 0.91 9.31 5.93
CA CYS A 67 -0.17 9.45 4.93
C CYS A 67 -1.24 8.35 5.04
N LEU A 68 -0.82 7.12 5.31
CA LEU A 68 -1.72 5.99 5.51
C LEU A 68 -2.59 6.18 6.75
N GLU A 69 -1.99 6.51 7.90
CA GLU A 69 -2.70 6.62 9.18
C GLU A 69 -3.71 7.75 9.15
N ILE A 70 -3.32 8.88 8.55
CA ILE A 70 -4.21 10.02 8.36
C ILE A 70 -5.37 9.62 7.43
N SER A 71 -5.07 9.00 6.28
CA SER A 71 -6.10 8.59 5.32
C SER A 71 -7.08 7.57 5.92
N ASN A 72 -6.58 6.55 6.61
CA ASN A 72 -7.41 5.52 7.24
C ASN A 72 -8.31 6.12 8.32
N MET A 73 -7.77 6.98 9.19
CA MET A 73 -8.57 7.61 10.24
C MET A 73 -9.64 8.54 9.66
N VAL A 74 -9.35 9.28 8.59
CA VAL A 74 -10.36 10.08 7.89
C VAL A 74 -11.45 9.20 7.28
N VAL A 75 -11.08 8.09 6.61
CA VAL A 75 -12.06 7.14 6.05
C VAL A 75 -12.96 6.55 7.14
N ASP A 76 -12.38 6.17 8.28
CA ASP A 76 -13.15 5.66 9.42
C ASP A 76 -14.14 6.70 9.95
N GLU A 77 -13.72 7.96 10.09
CA GLU A 77 -14.60 9.04 10.54
C GLU A 77 -15.69 9.39 9.51
N LEU A 78 -15.35 9.37 8.22
CA LEU A 78 -16.34 9.51 7.14
C LEU A 78 -17.40 8.42 7.25
N ASN A 79 -17.00 7.15 7.35
CA ASN A 79 -17.92 6.02 7.44
C ASN A 79 -18.85 6.10 8.66
N LYS A 80 -18.35 6.57 9.81
CA LYS A 80 -19.16 6.77 11.02
C LYS A 80 -20.19 7.89 10.85
N ARG A 81 -19.82 8.99 10.20
CA ARG A 81 -20.61 10.23 10.18
C ARG A 81 -21.52 10.36 8.95
N ILE A 82 -21.25 9.63 7.86
CA ILE A 82 -21.91 9.81 6.56
C ILE A 82 -23.44 9.72 6.60
N ASN A 83 -24.00 8.90 7.50
CA ASN A 83 -25.44 8.70 7.59
C ASN A 83 -26.18 9.85 8.30
N ASN A 84 -25.48 10.68 9.08
CA ASN A 84 -26.04 11.80 9.83
C ASN A 84 -25.22 13.08 9.57
N PRO A 85 -25.31 13.67 8.38
CA PRO A 85 -24.45 14.78 8.00
C PRO A 85 -24.78 16.06 8.79
N THR A 86 -23.78 16.58 9.49
CA THR A 86 -23.86 17.87 10.22
C THR A 86 -23.17 19.02 9.50
N HIS A 87 -22.56 18.75 8.34
CA HIS A 87 -21.80 19.72 7.53
C HIS A 87 -22.21 19.63 6.06
N ALA A 88 -22.20 20.75 5.34
CA ALA A 88 -22.59 20.81 3.92
C ALA A 88 -21.72 19.90 3.03
N GLY A 89 -20.39 19.89 3.24
CA GLY A 89 -19.48 18.99 2.54
C GLY A 89 -19.81 17.51 2.76
N LEU A 90 -20.07 17.10 4.01
CA LEU A 90 -20.46 15.72 4.31
C LEU A 90 -21.83 15.36 3.71
N ALA A 91 -22.77 16.31 3.68
CA ALA A 91 -24.05 16.13 3.02
C ALA A 91 -23.90 15.92 1.50
N ALA A 92 -22.98 16.63 0.86
CA ALA A 92 -22.67 16.45 -0.57
C ALA A 92 -22.04 15.07 -0.85
N ILE A 93 -21.09 14.63 -0.01
CA ILE A 93 -20.51 13.27 -0.11
C ILE A 93 -21.60 12.22 0.06
N ARG A 94 -22.50 12.39 1.04
CA ARG A 94 -23.63 11.46 1.26
C ARG A 94 -24.56 11.43 0.04
N ALA A 95 -24.90 12.57 -0.52
CA ALA A 95 -25.75 12.66 -1.71
C ALA A 95 -25.10 11.96 -2.91
N PHE A 96 -23.80 12.16 -3.13
CA PHE A 96 -23.02 11.46 -4.15
C PHE A 96 -23.06 9.95 -3.97
N VAL A 97 -22.76 9.43 -2.77
CA VAL A 97 -22.78 7.98 -2.49
C VAL A 97 -24.19 7.40 -2.64
N THR A 98 -25.22 8.11 -2.15
CA THR A 98 -26.63 7.70 -2.27
C THR A 98 -27.07 7.60 -3.73
N ALA A 99 -26.53 8.45 -4.61
CA ALA A 99 -26.77 8.42 -6.05
C ALA A 99 -25.96 7.35 -6.80
N GLY A 100 -25.20 6.49 -6.10
CA GLY A 100 -24.35 5.45 -6.70
C GLY A 100 -22.91 5.89 -6.98
N GLY A 101 -22.50 7.05 -6.46
CA GLY A 101 -21.12 7.52 -6.49
C GLY A 101 -20.20 6.60 -5.68
N LYS A 102 -18.98 6.38 -6.18
CA LYS A 102 -17.99 5.51 -5.55
C LYS A 102 -16.93 6.32 -4.84
N VAL A 103 -16.72 6.01 -3.57
CA VAL A 103 -15.59 6.47 -2.76
C VAL A 103 -14.69 5.28 -2.47
N ARG A 104 -13.40 5.41 -2.74
CA ARG A 104 -12.41 4.34 -2.53
C ARG A 104 -11.12 4.91 -1.96
N SER A 105 -10.47 4.18 -1.07
CA SER A 105 -9.05 4.41 -0.80
C SER A 105 -8.24 4.02 -2.02
N ILE A 106 -7.20 4.79 -2.34
CA ILE A 106 -6.28 4.53 -3.44
C ILE A 106 -4.83 4.66 -2.99
N TRP A 107 -3.95 3.87 -3.58
CA TRP A 107 -2.52 3.87 -3.33
C TRP A 107 -1.76 3.72 -4.65
N GLY A 108 -0.69 4.48 -4.80
CA GLY A 108 0.09 4.49 -6.02
C GLY A 108 1.28 5.42 -5.96
N VAL A 109 1.87 5.72 -7.11
CA VAL A 109 3.02 6.61 -7.23
C VAL A 109 2.54 7.98 -7.68
N LEU A 110 2.68 8.98 -6.80
CA LEU A 110 2.29 10.35 -7.11
C LEU A 110 3.39 11.03 -7.91
N ARG A 111 3.04 11.47 -9.13
CA ARG A 111 3.91 12.23 -10.05
C ARG A 111 5.25 11.51 -10.29
N GLU A 112 5.20 10.18 -10.41
CA GLU A 112 6.36 9.27 -10.57
C GLU A 112 7.48 9.49 -9.53
N SER A 113 7.15 10.03 -8.35
CA SER A 113 8.14 10.49 -7.37
C SER A 113 8.11 9.75 -6.04
N TYR A 114 6.92 9.53 -5.45
CA TYR A 114 6.78 8.90 -4.14
C TYR A 114 5.46 8.16 -4.01
N PHE A 115 5.38 7.20 -3.08
CA PHE A 115 4.15 6.49 -2.78
C PHE A 115 3.18 7.40 -2.01
N GLN A 116 1.89 7.38 -2.37
CA GLN A 116 0.87 8.19 -1.71
C GLN A 116 -0.40 7.38 -1.46
N ASN A 117 -0.93 7.50 -0.24
CA ASN A 117 -2.27 7.06 0.12
C ASN A 117 -3.22 8.24 -0.02
N ALA A 118 -4.35 8.03 -0.69
CA ALA A 118 -5.38 9.05 -0.89
C ALA A 118 -6.75 8.38 -1.00
N MET A 119 -7.77 9.16 -1.33
CA MET A 119 -9.09 8.68 -1.71
C MET A 119 -9.43 9.11 -3.13
N GLN A 120 -10.29 8.34 -3.78
CA GLN A 120 -10.92 8.67 -5.04
C GLN A 120 -12.42 8.81 -4.84
N PHE A 121 -12.96 10.01 -5.08
CA PHE A 121 -14.41 10.29 -5.01
C PHE A 121 -14.94 10.48 -6.44
N GLY A 122 -15.35 9.38 -7.07
CA GLY A 122 -15.69 9.37 -8.49
C GLY A 122 -14.49 9.78 -9.36
N ASP A 123 -14.57 10.95 -9.97
CA ASP A 123 -13.50 11.54 -10.80
C ASP A 123 -12.58 12.53 -10.04
N LEU A 124 -12.73 12.65 -8.71
CA LEU A 124 -11.84 13.48 -7.89
C LEU A 124 -10.78 12.64 -7.19
N TYR A 125 -9.54 13.12 -7.28
CA TYR A 125 -8.48 12.79 -6.35
C TYR A 125 -8.67 13.62 -5.07
N VAL A 126 -8.68 12.96 -3.92
CA VAL A 126 -8.85 13.58 -2.60
C VAL A 126 -7.74 13.10 -1.68
N ASP A 127 -6.73 13.93 -1.49
CA ASP A 127 -5.64 13.66 -0.56
C ASP A 127 -5.82 14.47 0.71
N VAL A 128 -6.04 13.77 1.82
CA VAL A 128 -6.15 14.39 3.14
C VAL A 128 -4.83 14.38 3.89
N SER A 129 -3.71 14.12 3.21
CA SER A 129 -2.37 13.97 3.78
C SER A 129 -1.28 14.59 2.89
N ASN A 130 -1.62 15.63 2.14
CA ASN A 130 -0.71 16.26 1.17
C ASN A 130 0.50 16.95 1.86
N ASP A 131 0.40 17.25 3.16
CA ASP A 131 1.47 17.79 4.01
C ASP A 131 2.48 16.76 4.53
N THR A 132 2.26 15.45 4.29
CA THR A 132 3.07 14.36 4.89
C THR A 132 4.40 14.09 4.19
N VAL A 133 4.63 14.69 3.02
CA VAL A 133 5.94 14.70 2.34
C VAL A 133 6.56 16.10 2.39
N THR A 134 5.73 17.12 2.21
CA THR A 134 6.15 18.53 2.22
C THR A 134 5.27 19.31 3.20
N PRO A 135 5.73 19.55 4.45
CA PRO A 135 4.90 20.13 5.51
C PRO A 135 4.34 21.52 5.22
N THR A 136 4.90 22.24 4.26
CA THR A 136 4.46 23.58 3.85
C THR A 136 3.28 23.56 2.88
N LYS A 137 2.89 22.39 2.35
CA LYS A 137 1.71 22.25 1.50
C LYS A 137 0.42 22.32 2.34
N PRO A 138 -0.73 22.63 1.72
CA PRO A 138 -2.03 22.41 2.34
C PRO A 138 -2.18 20.96 2.80
N LYS A 139 -2.91 20.76 3.91
CA LYS A 139 -3.19 19.44 4.48
C LYS A 139 -4.08 18.57 3.58
N VAL A 140 -5.04 19.22 2.93
CA VAL A 140 -6.01 18.61 2.03
C VAL A 140 -5.75 19.13 0.61
N GLU A 141 -5.87 18.25 -0.38
CA GLU A 141 -5.79 18.57 -1.80
C GLU A 141 -6.94 17.83 -2.53
N ILE A 142 -7.72 18.57 -3.32
CA ILE A 142 -8.83 18.04 -4.10
C ILE A 142 -8.71 18.56 -5.52
N LEU A 143 -8.59 17.66 -6.49
CA LEU A 143 -8.56 18.00 -7.91
C LEU A 143 -9.00 16.83 -8.80
N PRO A 144 -9.22 17.03 -10.10
CA PRO A 144 -9.56 15.94 -11.01
C PRO A 144 -8.52 14.81 -10.98
N MET A 145 -8.96 13.56 -11.03
CA MET A 145 -8.09 12.39 -10.96
C MET A 145 -7.02 12.40 -12.06
N ALA A 146 -7.40 12.83 -13.26
CA ALA A 146 -6.50 12.96 -14.42
C ALA A 146 -5.38 14.00 -14.22
N GLU A 147 -5.57 14.99 -13.33
CA GLU A 147 -4.61 16.06 -13.06
C GLU A 147 -3.71 15.73 -11.85
N SER A 148 -4.07 14.74 -11.03
CA SER A 148 -3.33 14.38 -9.80
C SER A 148 -1.89 13.94 -10.08
N GLY A 149 -1.68 13.26 -11.20
CA GLY A 149 -0.46 12.54 -11.50
C GLY A 149 -0.28 11.27 -10.64
N LEU A 150 -1.30 10.84 -9.89
CA LEU A 150 -1.26 9.56 -9.19
C LEU A 150 -1.46 8.43 -10.19
N VAL A 151 -0.48 7.54 -10.27
CA VAL A 151 -0.53 6.37 -11.17
C VAL A 151 -0.49 5.06 -10.38
N ALA A 152 -1.11 4.04 -10.95
CA ALA A 152 -1.01 2.67 -10.45
C ALA A 152 0.45 2.17 -10.50
N ILE A 153 0.87 1.42 -9.47
CA ILE A 153 2.14 0.68 -9.52
C ILE A 153 1.97 -0.44 -10.55
N ARG A 154 2.88 -0.49 -11.52
CA ARG A 154 2.72 -1.29 -12.75
C ARG A 154 3.32 -2.68 -12.60
N ASP A 155 4.47 -2.75 -11.95
CA ASP A 155 5.31 -3.92 -11.83
C ASP A 155 6.31 -3.73 -10.66
N ILE A 156 7.09 -4.77 -10.39
CA ILE A 156 8.15 -4.77 -9.38
C ILE A 156 9.20 -3.68 -9.68
N ASP A 157 9.60 -3.48 -10.93
CA ASP A 157 10.63 -2.49 -11.27
C ASP A 157 10.15 -1.06 -10.99
N HIS A 158 8.89 -0.75 -11.25
CA HIS A 158 8.26 0.52 -10.89
C HIS A 158 8.27 0.70 -9.38
N PHE A 159 7.87 -0.31 -8.61
CA PHE A 159 7.96 -0.27 -7.15
C PHE A 159 9.40 -0.01 -6.68
N ILE A 160 10.38 -0.75 -7.19
CA ILE A 160 11.80 -0.63 -6.79
C ILE A 160 12.34 0.77 -7.08
N ARG A 161 12.11 1.29 -8.29
CA ARG A 161 12.56 2.65 -8.64
C ARG A 161 11.96 3.71 -7.72
N THR A 162 10.68 3.58 -7.39
CA THR A 162 10.03 4.51 -6.46
C THR A 162 10.55 4.35 -5.03
N ALA A 163 10.72 3.12 -4.53
CA ALA A 163 11.25 2.84 -3.20
C ALA A 163 12.70 3.32 -3.04
N ASP A 164 13.56 3.11 -4.04
CA ASP A 164 14.93 3.61 -4.05
C ASP A 164 14.95 5.15 -4.02
N ASN A 165 14.19 5.81 -4.89
CA ASN A 165 14.16 7.28 -4.94
C ASN A 165 13.55 7.90 -3.67
N TYR A 166 12.42 7.38 -3.19
CA TYR A 166 11.66 7.99 -2.12
C TYR A 166 12.10 7.54 -0.72
N TRP A 167 12.21 6.23 -0.51
CA TRP A 167 12.59 5.63 0.77
C TRP A 167 14.10 5.45 0.92
N GLN A 168 14.88 5.68 -0.15
CA GLN A 168 16.35 5.52 -0.13
C GLN A 168 16.75 4.10 0.28
N MET A 169 15.99 3.12 -0.22
CA MET A 169 16.17 1.71 0.08
C MET A 169 16.93 0.99 -1.03
N LYS A 170 17.87 0.13 -0.64
CA LYS A 170 18.41 -0.87 -1.56
C LYS A 170 17.52 -2.10 -1.53
N ILE A 171 17.02 -2.52 -2.68
CA ILE A 171 16.11 -3.67 -2.81
C ILE A 171 16.85 -4.89 -3.35
N TYR A 172 16.60 -6.03 -2.73
CA TYR A 172 17.19 -7.33 -3.04
C TYR A 172 16.08 -8.38 -3.23
N ALA A 173 16.42 -9.49 -3.89
CA ALA A 173 15.54 -10.63 -4.01
C ALA A 173 15.39 -11.40 -2.69
N ASN A 174 14.15 -11.77 -2.36
CA ASN A 174 13.83 -12.56 -1.17
C ASN A 174 14.16 -14.05 -1.40
N HIS A 175 15.44 -14.40 -1.29
CA HIS A 175 15.89 -15.80 -1.23
C HIS A 175 15.90 -16.34 0.21
N ALA A 176 15.72 -15.47 1.20
CA ALA A 176 15.73 -15.87 2.60
C ALA A 176 14.53 -16.76 2.96
N LEU A 177 13.37 -16.45 2.39
CA LEU A 177 12.07 -17.00 2.79
C LEU A 177 11.26 -17.50 1.58
N PRO A 178 11.63 -18.65 0.96
CA PRO A 178 10.91 -19.22 -0.18
C PRO A 178 9.38 -19.35 0.04
N GLY A 179 8.95 -19.64 1.27
CA GLY A 179 7.52 -19.76 1.60
C GLY A 179 6.75 -18.43 1.61
N LEU A 180 7.43 -17.29 1.54
CA LEU A 180 6.83 -15.95 1.38
C LEU A 180 7.21 -15.28 0.05
N ALA A 181 8.31 -15.69 -0.58
CA ALA A 181 8.89 -15.06 -1.76
C ALA A 181 7.89 -14.80 -2.92
N PRO A 182 6.94 -15.69 -3.24
CA PRO A 182 5.97 -15.40 -4.31
C PRO A 182 5.07 -14.19 -4.04
N PHE A 183 4.75 -13.93 -2.77
CA PHE A 183 3.87 -12.84 -2.35
C PHE A 183 4.66 -11.60 -1.95
N MET A 184 5.87 -11.81 -1.42
CA MET A 184 6.78 -10.78 -0.92
C MET A 184 8.18 -11.03 -1.49
N PRO A 185 8.39 -10.73 -2.78
CA PRO A 185 9.60 -11.14 -3.51
C PRO A 185 10.83 -10.28 -3.19
N MET A 186 10.67 -9.25 -2.37
CA MET A 186 11.68 -8.20 -2.15
C MET A 186 12.05 -8.06 -0.68
N ILE A 187 13.35 -7.97 -0.41
CA ILE A 187 13.91 -7.50 0.86
C ILE A 187 14.50 -6.12 0.60
N GLY A 188 13.99 -5.11 1.27
CA GLY A 188 14.53 -3.76 1.25
C GLY A 188 15.42 -3.50 2.47
N ILE A 189 16.47 -2.71 2.28
CA ILE A 189 17.34 -2.24 3.37
C ILE A 189 17.38 -0.72 3.33
N TYR A 190 16.93 -0.09 4.41
CA TYR A 190 16.97 1.35 4.59
C TYR A 190 18.42 1.85 4.75
N LYS A 191 18.63 3.16 4.58
CA LYS A 191 19.95 3.78 4.75
C LYS A 191 20.57 3.58 6.15
N ASN A 192 19.74 3.42 7.18
CA ASN A 192 20.18 3.10 8.55
C ASN A 192 20.60 1.63 8.74
N GLY A 193 20.48 0.80 7.69
CA GLY A 193 20.80 -0.63 7.72
C GLY A 193 19.64 -1.54 8.14
N GLU A 194 18.49 -0.96 8.50
CA GLU A 194 17.33 -1.71 8.94
C GLU A 194 16.69 -2.47 7.76
N PRO A 195 16.52 -3.81 7.87
CA PRO A 195 15.89 -4.60 6.83
C PRO A 195 14.36 -4.53 6.93
N SER A 196 13.68 -4.73 5.80
CA SER A 196 12.23 -4.83 5.75
C SER A 196 11.81 -5.74 4.60
N LEU A 197 10.87 -6.63 4.86
CA LEU A 197 10.24 -7.40 3.80
C LEU A 197 9.21 -6.51 3.09
N GLN A 198 9.35 -6.37 1.77
CA GLN A 198 8.60 -5.39 0.98
C GLN A 198 7.43 -6.03 0.23
N SER A 199 6.51 -5.19 -0.26
CA SER A 199 5.29 -5.60 -0.98
C SER A 199 4.29 -6.41 -0.14
N ALA A 200 4.29 -6.18 1.18
CA ALA A 200 3.31 -6.79 2.08
C ALA A 200 1.96 -6.02 2.09
N SER A 201 1.58 -5.44 0.94
CA SER A 201 0.30 -4.77 0.71
C SER A 201 -0.69 -5.63 -0.03
N ASP A 202 -1.98 -5.36 0.19
CA ASP A 202 -3.05 -5.98 -0.58
C ASP A 202 -2.91 -5.68 -2.08
N TYR A 203 -2.50 -4.46 -2.42
CA TYR A 203 -2.27 -4.04 -3.79
C TYR A 203 -1.17 -4.88 -4.45
N MET A 204 0.02 -4.94 -3.85
CA MET A 204 1.19 -5.60 -4.46
C MET A 204 1.00 -7.11 -4.50
N ILE A 205 0.41 -7.71 -3.46
CA ILE A 205 0.06 -9.12 -3.47
C ILE A 205 -0.96 -9.42 -4.59
N ALA A 206 -1.99 -8.59 -4.73
CA ALA A 206 -2.98 -8.76 -5.81
C ALA A 206 -2.33 -8.57 -7.19
N LEU A 207 -1.34 -7.68 -7.32
CA LEU A 207 -0.55 -7.51 -8.55
C LEU A 207 0.24 -8.78 -8.90
N MET A 208 0.91 -9.42 -7.93
CA MET A 208 1.59 -10.71 -8.14
C MET A 208 0.59 -11.83 -8.49
N LEU A 209 -0.59 -11.82 -7.88
CA LEU A 209 -1.63 -12.81 -8.18
C LEU A 209 -2.18 -12.65 -9.60
N LEU A 210 -2.35 -11.40 -10.07
CA LEU A 210 -2.89 -11.09 -11.39
C LEU A 210 -2.04 -11.67 -12.53
N ASP A 211 -0.71 -11.68 -12.38
CA ASP A 211 0.20 -12.24 -13.38
C ASP A 211 0.58 -13.71 -13.14
N ARG A 212 0.04 -14.31 -12.08
CA ARG A 212 0.34 -15.69 -11.63
C ARG A 212 1.82 -15.85 -11.24
N PHE A 213 2.30 -14.90 -10.43
CA PHE A 213 3.64 -14.85 -9.83
C PHE A 213 4.78 -14.81 -10.85
N GLN A 214 4.54 -14.33 -12.07
CA GLN A 214 5.57 -14.29 -13.11
C GLN A 214 6.60 -13.20 -12.84
N MET A 215 6.17 -12.01 -12.45
CA MET A 215 7.06 -10.91 -12.09
C MET A 215 7.86 -11.23 -10.83
N ALA A 216 7.23 -11.87 -9.82
CA ALA A 216 7.93 -12.35 -8.63
C ALA A 216 9.02 -13.36 -9.00
N GLU A 217 8.71 -14.35 -9.85
CA GLU A 217 9.69 -15.34 -10.31
C GLU A 217 10.85 -14.67 -11.08
N SER A 218 10.57 -13.73 -11.97
CA SER A 218 11.62 -13.01 -12.71
C SER A 218 12.53 -12.23 -11.78
N TRP A 219 11.96 -11.49 -10.82
CA TRP A 219 12.75 -10.75 -9.83
C TRP A 219 13.59 -11.68 -8.95
N LEU A 220 13.04 -12.81 -8.50
CA LEU A 220 13.78 -13.79 -7.71
C LEU A 220 14.92 -14.45 -8.52
N ARG A 221 14.74 -14.59 -9.83
CA ARG A 221 15.75 -15.14 -10.73
C ARG A 221 16.87 -14.18 -11.05
N ASP A 222 16.57 -12.91 -11.30
CA ASP A 222 17.52 -11.95 -11.86
C ASP A 222 18.00 -10.91 -10.83
N GLY A 223 17.24 -10.71 -9.76
CA GLY A 223 17.53 -9.75 -8.71
C GLY A 223 18.77 -10.10 -7.87
N PRO A 224 19.41 -9.08 -7.29
CA PRO A 224 20.60 -9.28 -6.46
C PRO A 224 20.21 -9.96 -5.14
N PRO A 225 21.04 -10.90 -4.64
CA PRO A 225 20.80 -11.52 -3.34
C PRO A 225 21.00 -10.50 -2.21
N ALA A 226 20.21 -10.62 -1.15
CA ALA A 226 20.41 -9.81 0.06
C ALA A 226 21.73 -10.17 0.76
N PRO A 227 22.34 -9.24 1.54
CA PRO A 227 23.51 -9.54 2.35
C PRO A 227 23.27 -10.72 3.31
N ALA A 228 24.26 -11.62 3.44
CA ALA A 228 24.13 -12.83 4.24
C ALA A 228 23.63 -12.59 5.69
N PRO A 229 24.12 -11.58 6.44
CA PRO A 229 23.62 -11.33 7.79
C PRO A 229 22.11 -11.02 7.85
N ILE A 230 21.57 -10.40 6.80
CA ILE A 230 20.13 -10.09 6.69
C ILE A 230 19.35 -11.36 6.36
N VAL A 231 19.86 -12.19 5.45
CA VAL A 231 19.29 -13.50 5.12
C VAL A 231 19.18 -14.38 6.37
N ASP A 232 20.27 -14.47 7.13
CA ASP A 232 20.33 -15.26 8.37
C ASP A 232 19.33 -14.74 9.42
N ALA A 233 19.28 -13.42 9.60
CA ALA A 233 18.34 -12.78 10.53
C ALA A 233 16.86 -13.11 10.21
N PHE A 234 16.47 -13.04 8.93
CA PHE A 234 15.13 -13.43 8.50
C PHE A 234 14.86 -14.91 8.71
N ARG A 235 15.83 -15.78 8.40
CA ARG A 235 15.68 -17.24 8.58
C ARG A 235 15.52 -17.61 10.04
N ASP A 236 16.34 -17.05 10.91
CA ASP A 236 16.33 -17.36 12.34
C ASP A 236 15.02 -16.95 13.02
N ALA A 237 14.38 -15.88 12.54
CA ALA A 237 13.08 -15.41 12.99
C ALA A 237 11.89 -16.18 12.38
N ALA A 238 12.07 -16.77 11.19
CA ALA A 238 10.98 -17.41 10.47
C ALA A 238 10.61 -18.79 11.01
N THR A 239 9.36 -19.20 10.83
CA THR A 239 8.92 -20.58 11.07
C THR A 239 9.55 -21.55 10.05
N PRO A 240 9.78 -22.84 10.40
CA PRO A 240 10.52 -23.76 9.54
C PRO A 240 9.97 -23.92 8.11
N HIS A 241 8.65 -23.86 7.93
CA HIS A 241 8.03 -24.04 6.61
C HIS A 241 8.22 -22.85 5.65
N LEU A 242 8.73 -21.71 6.15
CA LEU A 242 9.06 -20.56 5.31
C LEU A 242 10.49 -20.61 4.76
N ARG A 243 11.33 -21.46 5.34
CA ARG A 243 12.77 -21.57 5.06
C ARG A 243 13.02 -22.55 3.90
N PRO A 244 14.16 -22.43 3.18
CA PRO A 244 14.59 -23.47 2.26
C PRO A 244 14.84 -24.79 3.00
N LEU A 245 14.68 -25.92 2.30
CA LEU A 245 15.02 -27.23 2.86
C LEU A 245 16.54 -27.35 3.09
N PRO A 246 17.01 -28.15 4.06
CA PRO A 246 18.44 -28.35 4.28
C PRO A 246 19.17 -28.80 3.01
N GLY A 247 20.19 -28.03 2.60
CA GLY A 247 21.00 -28.31 1.41
C GLY A 247 20.38 -27.89 0.07
N GLN A 248 19.19 -27.27 0.07
CA GLN A 248 18.59 -26.68 -1.12
C GLN A 248 19.23 -25.33 -1.44
N ASP A 249 19.39 -25.01 -2.72
CA ASP A 249 19.76 -23.66 -3.14
C ASP A 249 18.61 -22.67 -2.89
N ASP A 250 18.94 -21.54 -2.28
CA ASP A 250 17.98 -20.57 -1.79
C ASP A 250 17.22 -19.86 -2.92
N ARG A 251 17.91 -19.59 -4.03
CA ARG A 251 17.32 -18.95 -5.21
C ARG A 251 16.37 -19.92 -5.90
N GLU A 252 16.83 -21.15 -6.13
CA GLU A 252 16.00 -22.20 -6.71
C GLU A 252 14.76 -22.49 -5.87
N ALA A 253 14.88 -22.52 -4.54
CA ALA A 253 13.74 -22.71 -3.64
C ALA A 253 12.66 -21.62 -3.83
N ALA A 254 13.08 -20.35 -3.91
CA ALA A 254 12.16 -19.23 -4.09
C ALA A 254 11.49 -19.22 -5.48
N ILE A 255 12.25 -19.57 -6.54
CA ILE A 255 11.72 -19.72 -7.90
C ILE A 255 10.70 -20.87 -7.96
N GLN A 256 11.03 -22.02 -7.39
CA GLN A 256 10.15 -23.19 -7.35
C GLN A 256 8.86 -22.88 -6.59
N ALA A 257 8.92 -22.09 -5.51
CA ALA A 257 7.72 -21.66 -4.79
C ALA A 257 6.74 -20.88 -5.70
N CYS A 258 7.23 -20.00 -6.58
CA CYS A 258 6.39 -19.29 -7.54
C CYS A 258 5.74 -20.26 -8.54
N GLN A 259 6.52 -21.23 -9.04
CA GLN A 259 6.06 -22.21 -10.01
C GLN A 259 4.98 -23.15 -9.43
N LEU A 260 5.16 -23.58 -8.18
CA LEU A 260 4.17 -24.40 -7.46
C LEU A 260 2.84 -23.66 -7.30
N LEU A 261 2.88 -22.39 -6.88
CA LEU A 261 1.67 -21.58 -6.74
C LEU A 261 0.99 -21.27 -8.08
N ARG A 262 1.77 -21.16 -9.16
CA ARG A 262 1.21 -21.01 -10.51
C ARG A 262 0.39 -22.22 -10.95
N ALA A 263 0.62 -23.40 -10.40
CA ALA A 263 -0.18 -24.59 -10.67
C ALA A 263 -1.49 -24.65 -9.85
N VAL A 264 -1.62 -23.83 -8.80
CA VAL A 264 -2.80 -23.81 -7.91
C VAL A 264 -3.99 -23.10 -8.59
N PRO A 265 -5.22 -23.64 -8.50
CA PRO A 265 -6.42 -22.96 -8.99
C PRO A 265 -6.62 -21.57 -8.37
N SER A 266 -7.10 -20.60 -9.15
CA SER A 266 -7.26 -19.21 -8.67
C SER A 266 -8.20 -19.05 -7.46
N SER A 267 -9.17 -19.96 -7.28
CA SER A 267 -10.07 -19.96 -6.11
C SER A 267 -9.31 -20.15 -4.80
N ASP A 268 -8.24 -20.93 -4.83
CA ASP A 268 -7.53 -21.38 -3.62
C ASP A 268 -6.37 -20.44 -3.28
N LEU A 269 -5.91 -19.65 -4.26
CA LEU A 269 -4.83 -18.68 -4.07
C LEU A 269 -5.18 -17.60 -3.04
N TRP A 270 -6.44 -17.21 -2.91
CA TRP A 270 -6.86 -16.22 -1.91
C TRP A 270 -6.74 -16.76 -0.48
N HIS A 271 -7.05 -18.04 -0.25
CA HIS A 271 -6.81 -18.67 1.05
C HIS A 271 -5.32 -18.76 1.37
N GLN A 272 -4.51 -19.12 0.37
CA GLN A 272 -3.06 -19.15 0.55
C GLN A 272 -2.49 -17.77 0.84
N ARG A 273 -3.00 -16.72 0.18
CA ARG A 273 -2.66 -15.32 0.47
C ARG A 273 -2.87 -14.99 1.94
N ASP A 274 -4.04 -15.33 2.50
CA ASP A 274 -4.33 -15.04 3.92
C ASP A 274 -3.37 -15.76 4.87
N ASP A 275 -3.05 -17.03 4.59
CA ASP A 275 -2.11 -17.79 5.40
C ASP A 275 -0.68 -17.21 5.30
N ARG A 276 -0.25 -16.79 4.10
CA ARG A 276 1.05 -16.12 3.92
C ARG A 276 1.11 -14.77 4.64
N VAL A 277 0.03 -13.99 4.62
CA VAL A 277 -0.05 -12.73 5.36
C VAL A 277 0.04 -12.96 6.87
N ARG A 278 -0.64 -14.00 7.41
CA ARG A 278 -0.48 -14.36 8.83
C ARG A 278 0.95 -14.80 9.16
N ASP A 279 1.61 -15.52 8.26
CA ASP A 279 3.02 -15.89 8.41
C ASP A 279 3.94 -14.67 8.44
N TYR A 280 3.70 -13.72 7.54
CA TYR A 280 4.41 -12.44 7.53
C TYR A 280 4.22 -11.67 8.85
N LEU A 281 3.00 -11.53 9.34
CA LEU A 281 2.74 -10.82 10.60
C LEU A 281 3.46 -11.46 11.78
N ARG A 282 3.47 -12.80 11.86
CA ARG A 282 4.22 -13.54 12.89
C ARG A 282 5.73 -13.33 12.77
N LEU A 283 6.26 -13.33 11.55
CA LEU A 283 7.66 -13.04 11.29
C LEU A 283 8.03 -11.62 11.74
N MET A 284 7.20 -10.62 11.41
CA MET A 284 7.46 -9.25 11.79
C MET A 284 7.48 -9.06 13.31
N ASP A 285 6.52 -9.67 14.03
CA ASP A 285 6.51 -9.65 15.49
C ASP A 285 7.80 -10.24 16.08
N GLU A 286 8.33 -11.31 15.48
CA GLU A 286 9.57 -11.95 15.92
C GLU A 286 10.81 -11.10 15.62
N LEU A 287 10.87 -10.47 14.44
CA LEU A 287 11.95 -9.55 14.08
C LEU A 287 11.99 -8.33 15.01
N VAL A 288 10.83 -7.80 15.40
CA VAL A 288 10.71 -6.70 16.39
C VAL A 288 11.21 -7.16 17.76
N LYS A 289 10.78 -8.34 18.25
CA LYS A 289 11.22 -8.90 19.54
C LYS A 289 12.74 -9.08 19.60
N ARG A 290 13.36 -9.39 18.47
CA ARG A 290 14.81 -9.55 18.33
C ARG A 290 15.58 -8.25 18.11
N GLY A 291 14.88 -7.11 17.97
CA GLY A 291 15.50 -5.81 17.70
C GLY A 291 16.14 -5.71 16.31
N ILE A 292 15.75 -6.58 15.38
CA ILE A 292 16.24 -6.56 13.99
C ILE A 292 15.56 -5.43 13.22
N VAL A 293 14.29 -5.17 13.53
CA VAL A 293 13.51 -4.05 12.99
C VAL A 293 12.93 -3.23 14.14
N SER A 294 12.81 -1.92 13.93
CA SER A 294 12.38 -0.93 14.93
C SER A 294 10.87 -0.91 15.15
N ALA A 295 10.10 -1.30 14.12
CA ALA A 295 8.66 -1.47 14.18
C ALA A 295 8.20 -2.38 13.03
N SER A 296 7.01 -2.98 13.15
CA SER A 296 6.35 -3.59 12.00
C SER A 296 6.17 -2.54 10.89
N PRO A 297 6.47 -2.85 9.61
CA PRO A 297 6.10 -1.99 8.52
C PRO A 297 4.60 -1.68 8.65
N PRO A 298 4.15 -0.45 8.41
CA PRO A 298 2.74 -0.17 8.34
C PRO A 298 2.08 -1.16 7.37
N GLY A 299 0.92 -1.70 7.73
CA GLY A 299 0.12 -2.47 6.80
C GLY A 299 -0.21 -1.57 5.62
N GLU A 300 0.41 -1.86 4.47
CA GLU A 300 0.14 -1.18 3.21
C GLU A 300 -1.26 -1.55 2.69
#